data_AF-A0A815AX74-F1
#
_entry.id   AF-A0A815AX74-F1
#
_cell.length_a   1.000
_cell.length_b   1.000
_cell.length_c   1.000
_cell.angle_alpha   90.00
_cell.angle_beta   90.00
_cell.angle_gamma   90.00
#
_symmetry.space_group_name_H-M   'P 1'
#
loop_
_entity.id
_entity.type
_entity.pdbx_description
1 polymer ?
#
loop_
_entity_poly.entity_id
_entity_poly.type
_entity_poly.pdbx_seq_one_letter_code
_entity_poly.pdbx_strand_id
1 'polypeptide(L)'
;MNSSIELSKSTRLIVWSVSDDDYYSRLLKLTIDEILSITQIYHLEISKPNICSTEIIKLIDKLPALDSLKIFSLNLLESIFANFYEHDLYMVANKNNINKVYLVKMNAIEEVYFLIRLCPRMTYLKVNLIDNIDYEVFLKDLLMKINNDYNQYLRSLCLYIPTTNNEMINKLQDMINHEKLFHHFTIKLEFDNNMLYLQWK
;
A
#
# COMPACT_ATOMS: atom_id res chain seq x y z
N MET A 1 -26.01 19.28 -13.84
CA MET A 1 -24.76 18.95 -14.53
C MET A 1 -23.68 18.78 -13.47
N ASN A 2 -23.26 17.55 -13.16
CA ASN A 2 -22.08 17.21 -12.33
C ASN A 2 -21.82 15.70 -12.25
N SER A 3 -22.64 14.85 -12.90
CA SER A 3 -22.47 13.39 -12.87
C SER A 3 -21.31 12.85 -13.73
N SER A 4 -20.78 13.63 -14.68
CA SER A 4 -19.67 13.16 -15.54
C SER A 4 -18.29 13.24 -14.88
N ILE A 5 -18.11 14.08 -13.86
CA ILE A 5 -16.82 14.27 -13.16
C ILE A 5 -16.61 13.20 -12.08
N GLU A 6 -17.67 12.59 -11.53
CA GLU A 6 -17.52 11.47 -10.59
C GLU A 6 -17.27 10.14 -11.29
N LEU A 7 -17.84 9.94 -12.49
CA LEU A 7 -17.54 8.78 -13.33
C LEU A 7 -16.08 8.74 -13.79
N SER A 8 -15.40 9.89 -13.89
CA SER A 8 -14.01 9.96 -14.37
C SER A 8 -13.01 9.35 -13.37
N LYS A 9 -13.30 9.36 -12.05
CA LYS A 9 -12.42 8.78 -11.01
C LYS A 9 -12.55 7.27 -10.84
N SER A 10 -12.78 6.53 -11.93
CA SER A 10 -12.99 5.07 -11.90
C SER A 10 -12.04 4.29 -12.82
N THR A 11 -11.24 4.98 -13.64
CA THR A 11 -10.36 4.31 -14.60
C THR A 11 -9.30 3.47 -13.89
N ARG A 12 -9.27 2.19 -14.22
CA ARG A 12 -8.33 1.21 -13.68
C ARG A 12 -7.37 0.71 -14.77
N LEU A 13 -6.09 0.68 -14.45
CA LEU A 13 -5.05 -0.01 -15.20
C LEU A 13 -4.67 -1.29 -14.46
N ILE A 14 -4.71 -2.42 -15.17
CA ILE A 14 -4.29 -3.72 -14.64
C ILE A 14 -3.02 -4.17 -15.37
N VAL A 15 -1.95 -4.38 -14.62
CA VAL A 15 -0.65 -4.85 -15.11
C VAL A 15 -0.47 -6.30 -14.68
N TRP A 16 -0.57 -7.21 -15.65
CA TRP A 16 -0.43 -8.66 -15.43
C TRP A 16 1.03 -9.10 -15.44
N SER A 17 1.85 -8.49 -16.29
CA SER A 17 3.28 -8.76 -16.43
C SER A 17 4.01 -7.49 -16.84
N VAL A 18 5.15 -7.25 -16.22
CA VAL A 18 6.16 -6.30 -16.69
C VAL A 18 7.33 -7.16 -17.14
N SER A 19 7.60 -7.18 -18.45
CA SER A 19 8.73 -7.94 -19.00
C SER A 19 10.02 -7.17 -18.74
N ASP A 20 11.07 -7.88 -18.33
CA ASP A 20 12.41 -7.33 -18.09
C ASP A 20 13.15 -6.99 -19.39
N ASP A 21 12.56 -7.33 -20.54
CA ASP A 21 13.10 -7.01 -21.85
C ASP A 21 12.86 -5.52 -22.17
N ASP A 22 13.97 -4.84 -22.45
CA ASP A 22 14.05 -3.40 -22.70
C ASP A 22 13.21 -2.95 -23.92
N TYR A 23 12.87 -3.88 -24.82
CA TYR A 23 11.93 -3.63 -25.90
C TYR A 23 10.48 -3.47 -25.39
N TYR A 24 10.05 -4.38 -24.52
CA TYR A 24 8.70 -4.34 -23.93
C TYR A 24 8.56 -3.20 -22.92
N SER A 25 9.64 -2.79 -22.26
CA SER A 25 9.67 -1.62 -21.37
C SER A 25 9.32 -0.32 -22.14
N ARG A 26 9.82 -0.19 -23.39
CA ARG A 26 9.52 0.94 -24.28
C ARG A 26 8.11 0.90 -24.83
N LEU A 27 7.62 -0.27 -25.22
CA LEU A 27 6.22 -0.42 -25.66
C LEU A 27 5.24 -0.09 -24.54
N LEU A 28 5.48 -0.58 -23.32
CA LEU A 28 4.67 -0.25 -22.16
C LEU A 28 4.67 1.26 -21.90
N LYS A 29 5.81 1.93 -22.10
CA LYS A 29 5.90 3.39 -21.99
C LYS A 29 5.03 4.09 -23.03
N LEU A 30 5.16 3.74 -24.31
CA LEU A 30 4.37 4.35 -25.39
C LEU A 30 2.87 4.14 -25.17
N THR A 31 2.47 2.92 -24.79
CA THR A 31 1.06 2.61 -24.51
C THR A 31 0.51 3.38 -23.31
N ILE A 32 1.29 3.54 -22.24
CA ILE A 32 0.88 4.35 -21.08
C ILE A 32 0.72 5.82 -21.49
N ASP A 33 1.69 6.38 -22.22
CA ASP A 33 1.66 7.79 -22.64
C ASP A 33 0.45 8.06 -23.56
N GLU A 34 0.13 7.15 -24.48
CA GLU A 34 -1.06 7.22 -25.34
C GLU A 34 -2.36 7.15 -24.52
N ILE A 35 -2.47 6.20 -23.59
CA ILE A 35 -3.64 6.09 -22.71
C ILE A 35 -3.82 7.38 -21.89
N LEU A 36 -2.73 7.92 -21.35
CA LEU A 36 -2.74 9.14 -20.54
C LEU A 36 -3.09 10.39 -21.34
N SER A 37 -2.90 10.39 -22.66
CA SER A 37 -3.35 11.47 -23.54
C SER A 37 -4.88 11.54 -23.67
N ILE A 38 -5.58 10.45 -23.35
CA ILE A 38 -7.02 10.30 -23.53
C ILE A 38 -7.75 10.25 -22.18
N THR A 39 -7.15 9.64 -21.16
CA THR A 39 -7.79 9.44 -19.86
C THR A 39 -6.80 9.45 -18.70
N GLN A 40 -7.30 9.84 -17.52
CA GLN A 40 -6.55 9.73 -16.28
C GLN A 40 -6.75 8.34 -15.66
N ILE A 41 -5.67 7.75 -15.13
CA ILE A 41 -5.70 6.50 -14.39
C ILE A 41 -5.72 6.81 -12.90
N TYR A 42 -6.76 6.32 -12.21
CA TYR A 42 -6.94 6.54 -10.77
C TYR A 42 -6.63 5.28 -9.96
N HIS A 43 -6.74 4.11 -10.57
CA HIS A 43 -6.52 2.83 -9.91
C HIS A 43 -5.49 1.99 -10.66
N LEU A 44 -4.42 1.59 -9.98
CA LEU A 44 -3.39 0.71 -10.51
C LEU A 44 -3.46 -0.62 -9.77
N GLU A 45 -3.61 -1.70 -10.52
CA GLU A 45 -3.55 -3.06 -10.01
C GLU A 45 -2.40 -3.81 -10.68
N ILE A 46 -1.40 -4.19 -9.88
CA ILE A 46 -0.26 -4.98 -10.31
C ILE A 46 -0.48 -6.40 -9.84
N SER A 47 -0.84 -7.28 -10.78
CA SER A 47 -1.06 -8.70 -10.53
C SER A 47 0.21 -9.55 -10.65
N LYS A 48 1.30 -8.98 -11.18
CA LYS A 48 2.63 -9.62 -11.24
C LYS A 48 3.09 -9.99 -9.81
N PRO A 49 3.42 -11.26 -9.55
CA PRO A 49 4.05 -11.65 -8.30
C PRO A 49 5.45 -11.08 -8.16
N ASN A 50 5.82 -10.71 -6.93
CA ASN A 50 7.16 -10.23 -6.57
C ASN A 50 7.64 -9.08 -7.46
N ILE A 51 6.76 -8.10 -7.73
CA ILE A 51 7.16 -6.93 -8.52
C ILE A 51 8.30 -6.20 -7.80
N CYS A 52 9.33 -5.79 -8.53
CA CYS A 52 10.45 -5.09 -7.94
C CYS A 52 10.04 -3.67 -7.50
N SER A 53 10.52 -3.22 -6.34
CA SER A 53 10.21 -1.90 -5.80
C SER A 53 10.49 -0.75 -6.77
N THR A 54 11.55 -0.84 -7.60
CA THR A 54 11.87 0.17 -8.62
C THR A 54 10.89 0.20 -9.78
N GLU A 55 10.32 -0.94 -10.17
CA GLU A 55 9.28 -0.98 -11.20
C GLU A 55 8.03 -0.25 -10.72
N ILE A 56 7.66 -0.41 -9.45
CA ILE A 56 6.52 0.29 -8.86
C ILE A 56 6.75 1.81 -8.87
N ILE A 57 7.92 2.27 -8.42
CA ILE A 57 8.27 3.70 -8.40
C ILE A 57 8.12 4.29 -9.80
N LYS A 58 8.68 3.62 -10.82
CA LYS A 58 8.60 4.05 -12.23
C LYS A 58 7.16 4.07 -12.77
N LEU A 59 6.33 3.11 -12.37
CA LEU A 59 4.92 3.08 -12.76
C LEU A 59 4.15 4.23 -12.13
N ILE A 60 4.35 4.50 -10.83
CA ILE A 60 3.65 5.58 -10.12
C ILE A 60 4.06 6.95 -10.65
N ASP A 61 5.34 7.19 -10.95
CA ASP A 61 5.81 8.49 -11.48
C ASP A 61 5.10 8.88 -12.79
N LYS A 62 4.67 7.88 -13.58
CA LYS A 62 3.91 8.08 -14.82
C LYS A 62 2.42 8.31 -14.59
N LEU A 63 1.88 8.03 -13.42
CA LEU A 63 0.44 8.05 -13.14
C LEU A 63 0.12 9.15 -12.09
N PRO A 64 0.14 10.44 -12.47
CA PRO A 64 0.03 11.55 -11.51
C PRO A 64 -1.34 11.64 -10.82
N ALA A 65 -2.38 11.04 -11.41
CA ALA A 65 -3.75 11.07 -10.89
C ALA A 65 -4.10 9.87 -9.99
N LEU A 66 -3.12 9.01 -9.68
CA LEU A 66 -3.37 7.75 -8.97
C LEU A 66 -3.90 7.99 -7.54
N ASP A 67 -5.07 7.42 -7.24
CA ASP A 67 -5.71 7.43 -5.92
C ASP A 67 -5.53 6.09 -5.19
N SER A 68 -5.50 4.98 -5.93
CA SER A 68 -5.33 3.66 -5.32
C SER A 68 -4.29 2.79 -6.01
N LEU A 69 -3.55 2.05 -5.19
CA LEU A 69 -2.54 1.09 -5.61
C LEU A 69 -2.84 -0.28 -5.01
N LYS A 70 -2.99 -1.30 -5.85
CA LYS A 70 -3.09 -2.71 -5.43
C LYS A 70 -1.92 -3.49 -5.99
N ILE A 71 -1.17 -4.15 -5.12
CA ILE A 71 0.03 -4.93 -5.45
C ILE A 71 -0.20 -6.36 -4.98
N PHE A 72 0.09 -7.33 -5.85
CA PHE A 72 -0.03 -8.73 -5.47
C PHE A 72 1.02 -9.12 -4.42
N SER A 73 2.30 -8.95 -4.72
CA SER A 73 3.43 -9.11 -3.79
C SER A 73 4.62 -8.27 -4.24
N LEU A 74 5.49 -7.92 -3.30
CA LEU A 74 6.65 -7.05 -3.54
C LEU A 74 7.95 -7.85 -3.46
N ASN A 75 8.95 -7.41 -4.20
CA ASN A 75 10.35 -7.76 -3.97
C ASN A 75 11.14 -6.47 -3.73
N LEU A 76 11.70 -6.34 -2.53
CA LEU A 76 12.53 -5.20 -2.18
C LEU A 76 13.94 -5.40 -2.75
N LEU A 77 14.46 -4.37 -3.42
CA LEU A 77 15.87 -4.34 -3.79
C LEU A 77 16.76 -4.40 -2.55
N GLU A 78 17.87 -5.11 -2.68
CA GLU A 78 18.88 -5.23 -1.63
C GLU A 78 19.38 -3.84 -1.17
N SER A 79 19.70 -3.75 0.12
CA SER A 79 20.13 -2.51 0.79
C SER A 79 21.34 -1.84 0.13
N ILE A 80 22.21 -2.62 -0.53
CA ILE A 80 23.38 -2.13 -1.26
C ILE A 80 22.98 -1.13 -2.37
N PHE A 81 21.79 -1.29 -2.94
CA PHE A 81 21.27 -0.41 -3.99
C PHE A 81 20.32 0.67 -3.47
N ALA A 82 19.95 0.65 -2.18
CA ALA A 82 18.94 1.55 -1.61
C ALA A 82 19.28 3.03 -1.87
N ASN A 83 20.53 3.43 -1.63
CA ASN A 83 20.97 4.82 -1.80
C ASN A 83 20.77 5.37 -3.22
N PHE A 84 20.81 4.51 -4.25
CA PHE A 84 20.61 4.95 -5.64
C PHE A 84 19.15 5.24 -5.96
N TYR A 85 18.22 4.60 -5.25
CA TYR A 85 16.78 4.73 -5.49
C TYR A 85 16.07 5.59 -4.44
N GLU A 86 16.75 5.96 -3.35
CA GLU A 86 16.24 6.87 -2.32
C GLU A 86 15.78 8.22 -2.90
N HIS A 87 16.55 8.79 -3.83
CA HIS A 87 16.17 10.05 -4.49
C HIS A 87 14.88 9.91 -5.30
N ASP A 88 14.78 8.86 -6.13
CA ASP A 88 13.60 8.62 -6.96
C ASP A 88 12.37 8.31 -6.11
N LEU A 89 12.53 7.49 -5.06
CA LEU A 89 11.50 7.23 -4.07
C LEU A 89 10.99 8.52 -3.46
N TYR A 90 11.88 9.40 -2.99
CA TYR A 90 11.51 10.68 -2.40
C TYR A 90 10.77 11.59 -3.38
N MET A 91 11.25 11.68 -4.62
CA MET A 91 10.63 12.50 -5.67
C MET A 91 9.23 12.01 -6.02
N VAL A 92 9.04 10.70 -6.17
CA VAL A 92 7.73 10.10 -6.46
C VAL A 92 6.80 10.21 -5.27
N ALA A 93 7.29 9.97 -4.05
CA ALA A 93 6.53 10.07 -2.81
C ALA A 93 5.90 11.45 -2.62
N ASN A 94 6.64 12.52 -2.91
CA ASN A 94 6.16 13.89 -2.73
C ASN A 94 5.14 14.33 -3.79
N LYS A 95 5.13 13.68 -4.96
CA LYS A 95 4.25 14.04 -6.08
C LYS A 95 2.93 13.28 -6.07
N ASN A 96 2.92 12.04 -5.59
CA ASN A 96 1.72 11.21 -5.66
C ASN A 96 0.70 11.55 -4.56
N ASN A 97 -0.56 11.23 -4.82
CA ASN A 97 -1.70 11.43 -3.90
C ASN A 97 -2.42 10.12 -3.59
N ILE A 98 -1.68 9.01 -3.57
CA ILE A 98 -2.25 7.68 -3.37
C ILE A 98 -2.82 7.62 -1.96
N ASN A 99 -4.14 7.47 -1.88
CA ASN A 99 -4.89 7.42 -0.62
C ASN A 99 -5.11 5.98 -0.14
N LYS A 100 -5.18 5.01 -1.06
CA LYS A 100 -5.52 3.62 -0.74
C LYS A 100 -4.46 2.66 -1.27
N VAL A 101 -3.87 1.87 -0.39
CA VAL A 101 -2.91 0.84 -0.78
C VAL A 101 -3.37 -0.53 -0.31
N TYR A 102 -3.21 -1.52 -1.19
CA TYR A 102 -3.56 -2.92 -0.94
C TYR A 102 -2.34 -3.79 -1.26
N LEU A 103 -1.86 -4.55 -0.29
CA LEU A 103 -0.83 -5.58 -0.46
C LEU A 103 -1.47 -6.96 -0.26
N VAL A 104 -1.65 -7.70 -1.36
CA VAL A 104 -2.42 -8.96 -1.37
C VAL A 104 -1.65 -10.10 -0.71
N LYS A 105 -0.32 -10.07 -0.75
CA LYS A 105 0.53 -11.03 -0.07
C LYS A 105 1.77 -10.30 0.44
N MET A 106 1.90 -10.22 1.76
CA MET A 106 3.08 -9.68 2.42
C MET A 106 4.06 -10.81 2.73
N ASN A 107 5.32 -10.67 2.29
CA ASN A 107 6.37 -11.61 2.62
C ASN A 107 7.24 -11.11 3.80
N ALA A 108 7.36 -9.80 3.96
CA ALA A 108 8.21 -9.17 4.98
C ALA A 108 7.64 -7.83 5.44
N ILE A 109 7.91 -7.43 6.70
CA ILE A 109 7.39 -6.18 7.28
C ILE A 109 7.97 -4.94 6.59
N GLU A 110 9.19 -5.04 6.08
CA GLU A 110 9.88 -3.99 5.33
C GLU A 110 9.10 -3.57 4.08
N GLU A 111 8.28 -4.47 3.51
CA GLU A 111 7.44 -4.15 2.35
C GLU A 111 6.38 -3.11 2.71
N VAL A 112 5.79 -3.21 3.90
CA VAL A 112 4.83 -2.23 4.42
C VAL A 112 5.51 -0.91 4.69
N TYR A 113 6.72 -0.93 5.26
CA TYR A 113 7.49 0.29 5.49
C TYR A 113 7.85 0.99 4.20
N PHE A 114 8.23 0.24 3.17
CA PHE A 114 8.45 0.79 1.83
C PHE A 114 7.19 1.47 1.30
N LEU A 115 6.01 0.84 1.41
CA LEU A 115 4.75 1.42 0.94
C LEU A 115 4.35 2.68 1.70
N ILE A 116 4.59 2.74 3.01
CA ILE A 116 4.36 3.94 3.82
C ILE A 116 5.24 5.11 3.35
N ARG A 117 6.50 4.83 2.99
CA ARG A 117 7.44 5.84 2.48
C ARG A 117 7.08 6.27 1.06
N LEU A 118 6.64 5.35 0.22
CA LEU A 118 6.26 5.61 -1.17
C LEU A 118 4.94 6.38 -1.27
N CYS A 119 3.98 6.11 -0.38
CA CYS A 119 2.65 6.71 -0.37
C CYS A 119 2.42 7.47 0.96
N PRO A 120 3.13 8.58 1.21
CA PRO A 120 3.07 9.27 2.50
C PRO A 120 1.70 9.88 2.83
N ARG A 121 0.85 10.10 1.82
CA ARG A 121 -0.53 10.63 1.97
C ARG A 121 -1.59 9.54 2.10
N MET A 122 -1.18 8.27 2.15
CA MET A 122 -2.07 7.13 2.28
C MET A 122 -2.93 7.24 3.54
N THR A 123 -4.25 7.12 3.37
CA THR A 123 -5.22 7.12 4.48
C THR A 123 -5.70 5.72 4.83
N TYR A 124 -5.59 4.78 3.90
CA TYR A 124 -6.03 3.41 4.03
C TYR A 124 -4.96 2.42 3.54
N LEU A 125 -4.59 1.48 4.39
CA LEU A 125 -3.73 0.36 4.07
C LEU A 125 -4.46 -0.96 4.32
N LYS A 126 -4.49 -1.84 3.33
CA LYS A 126 -4.91 -3.23 3.49
C LYS A 126 -3.75 -4.18 3.22
N VAL A 127 -3.50 -5.11 4.13
CA VAL A 127 -2.45 -6.11 4.00
C VAL A 127 -3.02 -7.48 4.33
N ASN A 128 -2.70 -8.48 3.51
CA ASN A 128 -2.94 -9.86 3.91
C ASN A 128 -1.64 -10.46 4.44
N LEU A 129 -1.70 -10.91 5.69
CA LEU A 129 -0.58 -11.56 6.36
C LEU A 129 -0.54 -13.02 5.90
N ILE A 130 0.66 -13.52 5.59
CA ILE A 130 0.87 -14.95 5.32
C ILE A 130 0.91 -15.73 6.61
N ASP A 131 0.57 -17.01 6.53
CA ASP A 131 0.67 -17.94 7.65
C ASP A 131 2.10 -17.94 8.20
N ASN A 132 2.26 -17.82 9.53
CA ASN A 132 3.51 -17.78 10.31
C ASN A 132 4.07 -16.40 10.68
N ILE A 133 3.40 -15.28 10.34
CA ILE A 133 3.79 -13.97 10.89
C ILE A 133 3.19 -13.79 12.28
N ASP A 134 4.03 -13.45 13.26
CA ASP A 134 3.56 -13.00 14.57
C ASP A 134 2.85 -11.66 14.42
N TYR A 135 1.52 -11.71 14.38
CA TYR A 135 0.67 -10.55 14.14
C TYR A 135 0.80 -9.50 15.25
N GLU A 136 1.10 -9.91 16.49
CA GLU A 136 1.18 -9.00 17.64
C GLU A 136 2.44 -8.16 17.53
N VAL A 137 3.59 -8.82 17.29
CA VAL A 137 4.86 -8.14 17.03
C VAL A 137 4.75 -7.25 15.78
N PHE A 138 4.18 -7.76 14.70
CA PHE A 138 3.97 -7.00 13.47
C PHE A 138 3.13 -5.74 13.71
N LEU A 139 1.97 -5.87 14.37
CA LEU A 139 1.09 -4.75 14.64
C LEU A 139 1.77 -3.74 15.55
N LYS A 140 2.43 -4.19 16.62
CA LYS A 140 3.17 -3.31 17.51
C LYS A 140 4.19 -2.48 16.75
N ASP A 141 5.07 -3.13 15.99
CA ASP A 141 6.14 -2.45 15.26
C ASP A 141 5.58 -1.48 14.22
N LEU A 142 4.53 -1.88 13.50
CA LEU A 142 3.86 -1.03 12.53
C LEU A 142 3.23 0.21 13.19
N LEU A 143 2.50 0.03 14.29
CA LEU A 143 1.83 1.12 15.00
C LEU A 143 2.82 2.07 15.67
N MET A 144 3.89 1.55 16.29
CA MET A 144 4.99 2.36 16.81
C MET A 144 5.63 3.19 15.69
N LYS A 145 5.86 2.57 14.53
CA LYS A 145 6.45 3.27 13.39
C LYS A 145 5.54 4.34 12.81
N ILE A 146 4.24 4.09 12.67
CA ILE A 146 3.26 5.10 12.25
C ILE A 146 3.25 6.28 13.23
N ASN A 147 3.31 6.01 14.54
CA ASN A 147 3.31 7.04 15.57
C ASN A 147 4.61 7.87 15.58
N ASN A 148 5.75 7.25 15.26
CA ASN A 148 7.08 7.90 15.30
C ASN A 148 7.50 8.56 13.97
N ASP A 149 7.18 7.99 12.82
CA ASP A 149 7.71 8.38 11.49
C ASP A 149 6.78 9.30 10.68
N TYR A 150 5.87 10.03 11.34
CA TYR A 150 5.07 11.12 10.77
C TYR A 150 4.09 10.76 9.62
N ASN A 151 3.73 9.50 9.37
CA ASN A 151 2.56 9.24 8.49
C ASN A 151 1.26 9.55 9.25
N GLN A 152 1.01 10.85 9.42
CA GLN A 152 -0.17 11.41 10.07
C GLN A 152 -1.45 11.19 9.25
N TYR A 153 -1.33 10.72 8.01
CA TYR A 153 -2.47 10.56 7.11
C TYR A 153 -3.10 9.19 7.23
N LEU A 154 -2.34 8.15 7.57
CA LEU A 154 -2.89 6.81 7.73
C LEU A 154 -3.89 6.83 8.88
N ARG A 155 -5.17 6.52 8.58
CA ARG A 155 -6.28 6.49 9.55
C ARG A 155 -6.95 5.12 9.64
N SER A 156 -6.59 4.21 8.74
CA SER A 156 -7.25 2.92 8.63
C SER A 156 -6.27 1.85 8.16
N LEU A 157 -6.16 0.80 8.98
CA LEU A 157 -5.43 -0.43 8.69
C LEU A 157 -6.42 -1.59 8.63
N CYS A 158 -6.34 -2.38 7.57
CA CYS A 158 -7.14 -3.59 7.39
C CYS A 158 -6.18 -4.78 7.22
N LEU A 159 -6.30 -5.76 8.11
CA LEU A 159 -5.46 -6.95 8.09
C LEU A 159 -6.32 -8.18 7.89
N TYR A 160 -5.96 -9.00 6.91
CA TYR A 160 -6.45 -10.37 6.86
C TYR A 160 -5.58 -11.23 7.76
N ILE A 161 -6.19 -11.81 8.79
CA ILE A 161 -5.54 -12.74 9.73
C ILE A 161 -6.46 -13.97 9.84
N PRO A 162 -6.11 -15.12 9.22
CA PRO A 162 -6.98 -16.29 9.12
C PRO A 162 -7.53 -16.80 10.45
N THR A 163 -6.79 -16.59 11.55
CA THR A 163 -7.09 -17.13 12.88
C THR A 163 -7.70 -16.10 13.82
N THR A 164 -8.14 -14.93 13.33
CA THR A 164 -8.62 -13.84 14.21
C THR A 164 -9.78 -14.29 15.08
N ASN A 165 -9.68 -14.04 16.38
CA ASN A 165 -10.73 -14.30 17.36
C ASN A 165 -10.86 -13.13 18.35
N ASN A 166 -11.86 -13.20 19.23
CA ASN A 166 -12.11 -12.14 20.23
C ASN A 166 -10.96 -11.98 21.24
N GLU A 167 -10.24 -13.06 21.57
CA GLU A 167 -9.10 -13.00 22.48
C GLU A 167 -7.96 -12.16 21.88
N MET A 168 -7.67 -12.34 20.59
CA MET A 168 -6.68 -11.55 19.86
C MET A 168 -7.05 -10.06 19.82
N ILE A 169 -8.35 -9.73 19.66
CA ILE A 169 -8.82 -8.34 19.70
C ILE A 169 -8.57 -7.72 21.07
N ASN A 170 -8.89 -8.44 22.15
CA ASN A 170 -8.69 -7.93 23.51
C ASN A 170 -7.21 -7.70 23.79
N LYS A 171 -6.34 -8.66 23.42
CA LYS A 171 -4.87 -8.49 23.53
C LYS A 171 -4.38 -7.26 22.76
N LEU A 172 -4.89 -7.05 21.55
CA LEU A 172 -4.51 -5.89 20.74
C LEU A 172 -4.97 -4.57 21.38
N GLN A 173 -6.19 -4.53 21.93
CA GLN A 173 -6.69 -3.36 22.67
C GLN A 173 -5.81 -3.07 23.89
N ASP A 174 -5.48 -4.09 24.67
CA ASP A 174 -4.63 -3.96 25.86
C ASP A 174 -3.24 -3.45 25.48
N MET A 175 -2.63 -3.99 24.42
CA MET A 175 -1.33 -3.55 23.89
C MET A 175 -1.36 -2.07 23.48
N ILE A 176 -2.34 -1.65 22.68
CA ILE A 176 -2.45 -0.26 22.21
C ILE A 176 -2.63 0.70 23.39
N ASN A 177 -3.45 0.33 24.38
CA ASN A 177 -3.72 1.15 25.56
C ASN A 177 -2.50 1.22 26.49
N HIS A 178 -1.86 0.08 26.77
CA HIS A 178 -0.72 -0.02 27.67
C HIS A 178 0.49 0.75 27.13
N GLU A 179 0.77 0.60 25.83
CA GLU A 179 1.88 1.26 25.15
C GLU A 179 1.54 2.68 24.65
N LYS A 180 0.29 3.13 24.85
CA LYS A 180 -0.22 4.45 24.45
C LYS A 180 0.02 4.76 22.96
N LEU A 181 -0.15 3.76 22.11
CA LEU A 181 0.10 3.88 20.66
C LEU A 181 -0.90 4.84 19.99
N PHE A 182 -2.17 4.84 20.43
CA PHE A 182 -3.21 5.76 19.94
C PHE A 182 -4.16 6.18 21.06
N HIS A 183 -4.62 7.43 20.99
CA HIS A 183 -5.54 8.00 22.00
C HIS A 183 -7.01 7.77 21.65
N HIS A 184 -7.34 7.70 20.36
CA HIS A 184 -8.71 7.49 19.87
C HIS A 184 -8.69 6.50 18.71
N PHE A 185 -9.05 5.25 19.00
CA PHE A 185 -9.07 4.19 18.00
C PHE A 185 -10.30 3.29 18.15
N THR A 186 -10.64 2.62 17.06
CA THR A 186 -11.69 1.59 17.00
C THR A 186 -11.10 0.35 16.37
N ILE A 187 -11.30 -0.81 17.00
CA ILE A 187 -11.04 -2.11 16.39
C ILE A 187 -12.37 -2.76 16.06
N LYS A 188 -12.53 -3.19 14.81
CA LYS A 188 -13.70 -3.94 14.33
C LYS A 188 -13.24 -5.22 13.67
N LEU A 189 -13.82 -6.34 14.07
CA LEU A 189 -13.67 -7.61 13.36
C LEU A 189 -14.84 -7.80 12.41
N GLU A 190 -14.52 -8.15 11.17
CA GLU A 190 -15.50 -8.62 10.20
C GLU A 190 -15.36 -10.14 10.05
N PHE A 191 -16.26 -10.86 10.75
CA PHE A 191 -16.21 -12.31 10.91
C PHE A 191 -16.34 -13.07 9.58
N ASP A 192 -17.10 -12.54 8.62
CA ASP A 192 -17.35 -13.23 7.35
C ASP A 192 -16.08 -13.34 6.47
N ASN A 193 -15.06 -12.52 6.75
CA ASN A 193 -13.85 -12.41 5.93
C ASN A 193 -12.54 -12.56 6.72
N ASN A 194 -12.58 -12.85 8.03
CA ASN A 194 -11.41 -12.85 8.93
C ASN A 194 -10.56 -11.56 8.80
N MET A 195 -11.24 -10.42 8.65
CA MET A 195 -10.61 -9.12 8.48
C MET A 195 -10.67 -8.32 9.78
N LEU A 196 -9.50 -7.97 10.29
CA LEU A 196 -9.34 -7.03 11.38
C LEU A 196 -9.22 -5.61 10.82
N TYR A 197 -10.09 -4.72 11.26
CA TYR A 197 -10.04 -3.30 10.94
C TYR A 197 -9.62 -2.52 12.18
N LEU A 198 -8.55 -1.75 12.05
CA LEU A 198 -8.11 -0.77 13.03
C LEU A 198 -8.23 0.63 12.42
N GLN A 199 -8.97 1.51 13.08
CA GLN A 199 -9.18 2.89 12.63
C GLN A 199 -8.85 3.86 13.75
N TRP A 200 -8.26 5.01 13.43
CA TRP A 200 -7.93 6.06 14.39
C TRP A 200 -8.08 7.46 13.81
N LYS A 201 -8.17 8.47 14.68
CA LYS A 201 -8.35 9.88 14.32
C LYS A 201 -7.04 10.64 14.24
#